data_AF-A0A9P6IJM5-F1
#
_entry.id   AF-A0A9P6IJM5-F1
#
_cell.length_a   1.000
_cell.length_b   1.000
_cell.length_c   1.000
_cell.angle_alpha   90.00
_cell.angle_beta   90.00
_cell.angle_gamma   90.00
#
_symmetry.space_group_name_H-M   'P 1'
#
loop_
_entity.id
_entity.type
_entity.pdbx_description
1 polymer ?
#
loop_
_entity_poly.entity_id
_entity_poly.type
_entity_poly.pdbx_seq_one_letter_code
_entity_poly.pdbx_strand_id
1 'polypeptide(L)' 'YSSQDVLGELDLGLGMVAPPKEVFITVRVLKDCGDIVTESGATLSLKKNSEHFVKRGDVERLINQGYLLHVA' A
#
# COMPACT_ATOMS: atom_id res chain seq x y z
N TYR A 1 -10.85 -47.45 22.45
CA TYR A 1 -10.01 -46.25 22.37
C TYR A 1 -10.71 -45.32 21.38
N SER A 2 -11.76 -44.64 21.85
CA SER A 2 -12.56 -43.72 21.05
C SER A 2 -12.12 -42.32 21.44
N SER A 3 -11.31 -41.69 20.59
CA SER A 3 -10.90 -40.30 20.78
C SER A 3 -10.64 -39.73 19.40
N GLN A 4 -11.74 -39.33 18.75
CA GLN A 4 -11.70 -38.60 17.50
C GLN A 4 -12.83 -37.58 17.51
N ASP A 5 -12.64 -36.50 18.26
CA ASP A 5 -13.44 -35.27 18.19
C ASP A 5 -12.61 -34.12 18.78
N VAL A 6 -11.71 -33.56 17.97
CA VAL A 6 -11.25 -32.16 18.09
C VAL A 6 -11.09 -31.55 16.70
N LEU A 7 -12.15 -31.61 15.90
CA LEU A 7 -12.32 -30.68 14.78
C LEU A 7 -13.08 -29.46 15.32
N GLY A 8 -12.36 -28.64 16.08
CA GLY A 8 -12.74 -27.26 16.31
C GLY A 8 -12.52 -26.51 15.01
N GLU A 9 -13.61 -26.38 14.26
CA GLU A 9 -13.75 -25.66 13.02
C GLU A 9 -13.22 -24.21 13.09
N LEU A 10 -12.78 -23.74 11.92
CA LEU A 10 -12.43 -22.36 11.56
C LEU A 10 -11.04 -21.82 11.97
N ASP A 11 -10.02 -22.15 11.17
CA ASP A 11 -9.10 -21.12 10.66
C ASP A 11 -8.81 -21.38 9.17
N LEU A 12 -9.81 -21.12 8.34
CA LEU A 12 -9.69 -21.05 6.88
C LEU A 12 -10.23 -19.68 6.46
N GLY A 13 -9.37 -18.65 6.45
CA GLY A 13 -9.76 -17.38 5.84
C GLY A 13 -8.79 -16.22 6.07
N LEU A 14 -7.91 -15.98 5.09
CA LEU A 14 -7.21 -14.70 4.83
C LEU A 14 -6.16 -14.28 5.88
N GLY A 15 -4.86 -14.37 5.63
CA GLY A 15 -4.17 -14.60 4.39
C GLY A 15 -2.67 -14.54 4.65
N MET A 16 -1.94 -15.08 3.69
CA MET A 16 -0.68 -14.50 3.22
C MET A 16 -0.70 -12.96 3.26
N VAL A 17 -0.53 -12.34 4.42
CA VAL A 17 0.09 -11.02 4.47
C VAL A 17 1.54 -11.35 4.11
N ALA A 18 1.79 -11.44 2.80
CA ALA A 18 3.13 -11.38 2.24
C ALA A 18 3.86 -10.34 3.08
N PRO A 19 5.08 -10.65 3.61
CA PRO A 19 5.83 -9.66 4.37
C PRO A 19 5.78 -8.41 3.50
N PRO A 20 5.17 -7.29 3.96
CA PRO A 20 4.87 -6.17 3.08
C PRO A 20 6.22 -5.67 2.64
N LYS A 21 6.66 -6.21 1.50
CA LYS A 21 7.85 -5.79 0.80
C LYS A 21 7.56 -4.34 0.60
N GLU A 22 8.32 -3.51 1.26
CA GLU A 22 8.32 -2.08 1.04
C GLU A 22 8.80 -1.90 -0.40
N VAL A 23 7.88 -2.11 -1.35
CA VAL A 23 8.12 -1.94 -2.78
C VAL A 23 7.98 -0.45 -2.98
N PHE A 24 9.12 0.23 -2.97
CA PHE A 24 9.20 1.62 -3.34
C PHE A 24 9.09 1.72 -4.86
N ILE A 25 8.21 2.62 -5.31
CA ILE A 25 8.02 2.92 -6.72
C ILE A 25 8.29 4.40 -6.95
N THR A 26 8.65 4.74 -8.19
CA THR A 26 8.75 6.13 -8.58
C THR A 26 7.39 6.58 -9.12
N VAL A 27 6.85 7.65 -8.55
CA VAL A 27 5.60 8.26 -9.02
C VAL A 27 5.84 9.68 -9.48
N ARG A 28 5.17 10.06 -10.56
CA ARG A 28 5.13 11.42 -11.09
C ARG A 28 3.82 12.08 -10.74
N VAL A 29 3.91 13.27 -10.15
CA VAL A 29 2.75 14.02 -9.69
C VAL A 29 2.11 14.74 -10.87
N LEU A 30 0.85 14.39 -11.14
CA LEU A 30 0.04 15.06 -12.15
C LEU A 30 -0.64 16.31 -11.59
N LYS A 31 -0.97 16.29 -10.30
CA LYS A 31 -1.72 17.34 -9.61
C LYS A 31 -1.00 17.78 -8.34
N ASP A 32 -0.74 19.07 -8.21
CA ASP A 32 -0.17 19.64 -6.98
C ASP A 32 -1.13 19.44 -5.82
N CYS A 33 -0.67 18.72 -4.79
CA CYS A 33 -1.39 18.54 -3.53
C CYS A 33 -0.60 19.08 -2.33
N GLY A 34 0.65 19.52 -2.53
CA GLY A 34 1.50 19.97 -1.43
C GLY A 34 1.93 18.80 -0.55
N ASP A 35 2.15 19.05 0.74
CA ASP A 35 2.59 18.04 1.69
C ASP A 35 1.40 17.27 2.26
N ILE A 36 1.31 15.98 1.95
CA ILE A 36 0.31 15.07 2.50
C ILE A 36 0.94 14.15 3.54
N VAL A 37 0.18 13.76 4.55
CA VAL A 37 0.58 12.77 5.53
C VAL A 37 -0.24 11.51 5.29
N THR A 38 0.46 10.40 5.04
CA THR A 38 -0.18 9.10 4.83
C THR A 38 -0.48 8.44 6.17
N GLU A 39 -1.30 7.40 6.15
CA GLU A 39 -1.63 6.63 7.36
C GLU A 39 -0.39 5.95 7.97
N SER A 40 0.64 5.71 7.16
CA SER A 40 1.95 5.19 7.60
C SER A 40 2.83 6.25 8.28
N GLY A 41 2.37 7.50 8.37
CA GLY A 41 3.15 8.63 8.88
C GLY A 41 4.20 9.16 7.90
N ALA A 42 4.13 8.76 6.62
CA ALA A 42 5.03 9.27 5.60
C ALA A 42 4.56 10.65 5.13
N THR A 43 5.44 11.65 5.21
CA THR A 43 5.19 12.97 4.63
C THR A 43 5.59 12.94 3.15
N LEU A 44 4.60 12.96 2.26
CA LEU A 44 4.81 13.01 0.81
C LEU A 44 4.54 14.42 0.30
N SER A 45 5.58 15.08 -0.21
CA SER A 45 5.45 16.37 -0.88
C SER A 45 5.02 16.18 -2.34
N LEU A 46 3.73 16.19 -2.62
CA LEU A 46 3.17 16.09 -3.97
C LEU A 46 3.31 17.42 -4.73
N LYS A 47 4.44 17.60 -5.41
CA LYS A 47 4.69 18.75 -6.30
C LYS A 47 4.39 18.43 -7.75
N LYS A 48 3.51 19.21 -8.41
CA LYS A 48 3.18 19.06 -9.84
C LYS A 48 4.44 18.93 -10.71
N ASN A 49 4.46 17.93 -11.60
CA ASN A 49 5.61 17.55 -12.45
C ASN A 49 6.86 17.06 -11.71
N SER A 50 6.78 16.78 -10.40
CA SER A 50 7.88 16.21 -9.64
C SER A 50 7.75 14.69 -9.55
N GLU A 51 8.90 14.03 -9.44
CA GLU A 51 9.01 12.59 -9.25
C GLU A 51 9.37 12.29 -7.80
N HIS A 52 8.72 11.29 -7.21
CA HIS A 52 8.90 10.91 -5.82
C HIS A 52 9.09 9.41 -5.70
N PHE A 53 10.05 9.01 -4.86
CA PHE A 53 10.32 7.62 -4.55
C PHE A 53 9.69 7.26 -3.22
N VAL A 54 8.61 6.49 -3.27
CA VAL A 54 7.69 6.32 -2.15
C VAL A 54 7.15 4.90 -2.15
N LYS A 55 6.69 4.43 -1.00
CA LYS A 55 6.14 3.08 -0.88
C LYS A 55 4.86 2.99 -1.69
N ARG A 56 4.77 1.95 -2.52
CA ARG A 56 3.58 1.67 -3.33
C ARG A 56 2.32 1.67 -2.48
N GLY A 57 2.33 1.09 -1.27
CA GLY A 57 1.15 1.03 -0.40
C GLY A 57 0.53 2.39 -0.10
N ASP A 58 1.35 3.41 0.13
CA ASP A 58 0.89 4.76 0.47
C ASP A 58 0.35 5.53 -0.75
N VAL A 59 0.96 5.33 -1.93
CA VAL A 59 0.58 6.02 -3.16
C VAL A 59 -0.37 5.25 -4.06
N GLU A 60 -0.61 3.97 -3.80
CA GLU A 60 -1.49 3.14 -4.63
C GLU A 60 -2.89 3.73 -4.70
N ARG A 61 -3.41 4.26 -3.58
CA ARG A 61 -4.71 4.94 -3.58
C ARG A 61 -4.70 6.21 -4.41
N LEU A 62 -3.63 7.01 -4.32
CA LEU A 62 -3.46 8.26 -5.06
C LEU A 62 -3.27 8.04 -6.57
N ILE A 63 -2.56 6.98 -6.95
CA ILE A 63 -2.40 6.55 -8.35
C ILE A 63 -3.75 6.08 -8.89
N ASN A 64 -4.46 5.25 -8.14
CA ASN A 64 -5.76 4.72 -8.54
C ASN A 64 -6.84 5.81 -8.64
N GLN A 65 -6.73 6.88 -7.84
CA GLN A 65 -7.56 8.09 -7.95
C GLN A 65 -7.13 9.04 -9.08
N GLY A 66 -5.97 8.81 -9.72
CA GLY A 66 -5.46 9.64 -10.82
C GLY A 66 -4.69 10.90 -10.41
N TYR A 67 -4.29 11.03 -9.15
CA TYR A 67 -3.43 12.15 -8.69
C TYR A 67 -1.96 11.95 -9.05
N LEU A 68 -1.54 10.69 -9.11
CA LEU A 68 -0.17 10.27 -9.35
C LEU A 68 -0.11 9.30 -10.54
N LEU A 69 1.00 9.33 -11.25
CA LEU A 69 1.31 8.39 -12.32
C LEU A 69 2.49 7.52 -11.88
N HIS A 70 2.35 6.20 -11.93
CA HIS A 70 3.49 5.29 -11.75
C HIS A 70 4.39 5.35 -13.00
N VAL A 71 5.66 5.69 -12.81
CA VAL A 71 6.64 5.84 -13.91
C VAL A 71 7.57 4.64 -14.04
N ALA A 72 7.97 4.00 -12.93
CA ALA A 72 8.75 2.74 -12.90
C ALA A 72 8.77 2.13 -11.48
#